data_AF-A0A6M3J6T1-F1
#
_entry.id   AF-A0A6M3J6T1-F1
#
_cell.length_a   1.000
_cell.length_b   1.000
_cell.length_c   1.000
_cell.angle_alpha   90.00
_cell.angle_beta   90.00
_cell.angle_gamma   90.00
#
_symmetry.space_group_name_H-M   'P 1'
#
loop_
_entity.id
_entity.type
_entity.pdbx_description
1 polymer ?
#
loop_
_entity_poly.entity_id
_entity_poly.type
_entity_poly.pdbx_seq_one_letter_code
_entity_poly.pdbx_strand_id
1 'polypeptide(L)'
;MVDMNRFELMGDSVFDHDTGLEWEADASGPMTWHKAMKYAEKLGEGWRLPTIEELVTLVDYNRTDPASSFPEMPTYFFWSSSSVAGSASDAWYVHFSRHGHVNNYVKTDANYVRCVRGGSKDAAEQREQERHSRAMREPGHVERIRCAVAFEALKAWLPKMTSADYTRQIELCWELAEEFIAWINTDDALEPDDLLEAQQDRNYMHAERDDALAEVERLEAEVKRLKEEAAAKP
;
A
#
# COMPACT_ATOMS: atom_id res chain seq x y z
N MET A 1 15.58 -2.46 8.34
CA MET A 1 14.15 -2.14 8.44
C MET A 1 13.37 -3.12 7.60
N VAL A 2 12.27 -3.67 8.13
CA VAL A 2 11.26 -4.38 7.35
C VAL A 2 10.61 -3.34 6.43
N ASP A 3 10.37 -3.69 5.18
CA ASP A 3 9.54 -2.85 4.32
C ASP A 3 8.07 -3.06 4.73
N MET A 4 7.59 -2.24 5.66
CA MET A 4 6.23 -2.37 6.22
C MET A 4 5.13 -2.08 5.19
N ASN A 5 5.48 -1.62 3.98
CA ASN A 5 4.51 -1.45 2.90
C ASN A 5 4.30 -2.73 2.09
N ARG A 6 5.26 -3.67 2.13
CA ARG A 6 5.19 -4.92 1.34
C ARG A 6 4.72 -6.12 2.16
N PHE A 7 5.30 -6.34 3.35
CA PHE A 7 5.03 -7.55 4.12
C PHE A 7 4.21 -7.25 5.38
N GLU A 8 3.03 -7.86 5.48
CA GLU A 8 2.12 -7.78 6.63
C GLU A 8 2.09 -9.11 7.39
N LEU A 9 2.36 -9.08 8.70
CA LEU A 9 2.33 -10.27 9.55
C LEU A 9 0.89 -10.52 10.03
N MET A 10 0.35 -11.71 9.73
CA MET A 10 -1.04 -12.10 10.01
C MET A 10 -1.16 -13.17 11.11
N GLY A 11 -0.13 -13.32 11.94
CA GLY A 11 -0.02 -14.39 12.94
C GLY A 11 1.02 -15.41 12.50
N ASP A 12 0.57 -16.57 12.00
CA ASP A 12 1.42 -17.65 11.51
C ASP A 12 1.73 -17.56 10.01
N SER A 13 1.27 -16.49 9.35
CA SER A 13 1.54 -16.20 7.95
C SER A 13 1.97 -14.74 7.72
N VAL A 14 2.59 -14.51 6.57
CA VAL A 14 3.01 -13.20 6.08
C VAL A 14 2.36 -12.95 4.73
N PHE A 15 1.58 -11.89 4.61
CA PHE A 15 1.00 -11.45 3.35
C PHE A 15 1.98 -10.53 2.61
N ASP A 16 2.19 -10.80 1.32
CA ASP A 16 3.02 -10.00 0.41
C ASP A 16 2.12 -9.17 -0.49
N HIS A 17 2.01 -7.87 -0.21
CA HIS A 17 1.14 -6.94 -0.95
C HIS A 17 1.54 -6.77 -2.42
N ASP A 18 2.81 -6.99 -2.77
CA ASP A 18 3.28 -6.82 -4.16
C ASP A 18 2.84 -7.99 -5.04
N THR A 19 2.79 -9.21 -4.47
CA THR A 19 2.48 -10.43 -5.22
C THR A 19 1.08 -10.97 -4.95
N GLY A 20 0.41 -10.50 -3.90
CA GLY A 20 -0.87 -11.06 -3.43
C GLY A 20 -0.74 -12.48 -2.90
N LEU A 21 0.48 -12.90 -2.56
CA LEU A 21 0.78 -14.22 -2.01
C LEU A 21 0.82 -14.16 -0.49
N GLU A 22 0.41 -15.25 0.13
CA GLU A 22 0.52 -15.44 1.57
C GLU A 22 1.53 -16.56 1.83
N TRP A 23 2.51 -16.27 2.67
CA TRP A 23 3.65 -17.14 2.99
C TRP A 23 3.53 -17.67 4.40
N GLU A 24 4.00 -18.88 4.69
CA GLU A 24 4.22 -19.30 6.08
C GLU A 24 5.16 -18.29 6.76
N ALA A 25 4.89 -17.87 8.00
CA ALA A 25 5.74 -16.94 8.75
C ALA A 25 7.04 -17.63 9.22
N ASP A 26 6.94 -18.89 9.62
CA ASP A 26 8.08 -19.71 10.01
C ASP A 26 8.52 -20.65 8.88
N ALA A 27 9.82 -20.74 8.68
CA ALA A 27 10.40 -21.72 7.77
C ALA A 27 10.39 -23.12 8.41
N SER A 28 9.90 -24.10 7.67
CA SER A 28 9.97 -25.50 8.06
C SER A 28 11.39 -26.06 7.85
N GLY A 29 11.82 -26.93 8.79
CA GLY A 29 13.16 -27.52 8.83
C GLY A 29 13.55 -28.33 7.58
N PRO A 30 14.84 -28.70 7.45
CA PRO A 30 15.37 -29.23 6.22
C PRO A 30 14.78 -30.61 5.89
N MET A 31 14.28 -30.75 4.66
CA MET A 31 13.69 -31.99 4.16
C MET A 31 13.98 -32.19 2.67
N THR A 32 13.83 -33.43 2.21
CA THR A 32 14.00 -33.76 0.79
C THR A 32 12.88 -33.16 -0.05
N TRP A 33 13.13 -32.92 -1.33
CA TRP A 33 12.17 -32.24 -2.20
C TRP A 33 10.80 -32.95 -2.24
N HIS A 34 10.79 -34.29 -2.32
CA HIS A 34 9.54 -35.06 -2.28
C HIS A 34 8.85 -35.01 -0.91
N LYS A 35 9.59 -34.83 0.18
CA LYS A 35 9.02 -34.60 1.51
C LYS A 35 8.46 -33.19 1.64
N ALA A 36 9.11 -32.20 1.04
CA ALA A 36 8.65 -30.81 0.98
C ALA A 36 7.29 -30.69 0.27
N MET A 37 7.15 -31.34 -0.89
CA MET A 37 5.86 -31.39 -1.61
C MET A 37 4.75 -31.99 -0.72
N LYS A 38 5.02 -33.13 -0.08
CA LYS A 38 4.07 -33.78 0.84
C LYS A 38 3.81 -32.98 2.12
N TYR A 39 4.78 -32.20 2.59
CA TYR A 39 4.62 -31.31 3.73
C TYR A 39 3.61 -30.22 3.38
N ALA A 40 3.80 -29.54 2.25
CA ALA A 40 2.90 -28.50 1.79
C ALA A 40 1.46 -29.03 1.57
N GLU A 41 1.32 -30.20 0.96
CA GLU A 41 0.01 -30.88 0.80
C GLU A 41 -0.70 -31.16 2.14
N LYS A 42 0.06 -31.48 3.19
CA LYS A 42 -0.48 -31.79 4.53
C LYS A 42 -0.95 -30.55 5.28
N LEU A 43 -0.39 -29.38 5.00
CA LEU A 43 -0.87 -28.12 5.59
C LEU A 43 -2.32 -27.83 5.18
N GLY A 44 -2.75 -28.31 4.01
CA GLY A 44 -4.11 -28.09 3.52
C GLY A 44 -4.33 -26.64 3.11
N GLU A 45 -5.59 -26.21 3.03
CA GLU A 45 -5.98 -24.79 2.86
C GLU A 45 -5.34 -24.03 1.68
N GLY A 46 -4.96 -24.75 0.63
CA GLY A 46 -4.32 -24.16 -0.55
C GLY A 46 -2.83 -23.87 -0.39
N TRP A 47 -2.21 -24.25 0.73
CA TRP A 47 -0.77 -24.23 0.90
C TRP A 47 -0.08 -25.15 -0.11
N ARG A 48 0.97 -24.63 -0.72
CA ARG A 48 1.81 -25.35 -1.69
C ARG A 48 3.25 -24.90 -1.58
N LEU A 49 4.16 -25.73 -2.09
CA LEU A 49 5.55 -25.32 -2.27
C LEU A 49 5.61 -24.23 -3.37
N PRO A 50 6.28 -23.10 -3.13
CA PRO A 50 6.33 -22.00 -4.10
C PRO A 50 7.06 -22.45 -5.37
N THR A 51 6.66 -21.89 -6.50
CA THR A 51 7.43 -21.99 -7.74
C THR A 51 8.75 -21.21 -7.58
N ILE A 52 9.72 -21.45 -8.47
CA ILE A 52 10.97 -20.71 -8.41
C ILE A 52 10.75 -19.21 -8.67
N GLU A 53 9.82 -18.88 -9.55
CA GLU A 53 9.44 -17.51 -9.90
C GLU A 53 8.88 -16.77 -8.69
N GLU A 54 8.02 -17.42 -7.91
CA GLU A 54 7.48 -16.84 -6.67
C GLU A 54 8.54 -16.72 -5.58
N LEU A 55 9.36 -17.76 -5.38
CA LEU A 55 10.36 -17.76 -4.31
C LEU A 55 11.45 -16.70 -4.53
N VAL A 56 11.78 -16.41 -5.79
CA VAL A 56 12.73 -15.35 -6.15
C VAL A 56 12.21 -13.95 -5.82
N THR A 57 10.90 -13.71 -5.74
CA THR A 57 10.36 -12.38 -5.39
C THR A 57 10.72 -11.97 -3.97
N LEU A 58 11.08 -12.92 -3.10
CA LEU A 58 11.54 -12.65 -1.75
C LEU A 58 12.99 -12.16 -1.70
N VAL A 59 13.75 -12.27 -2.79
CA VAL A 59 15.15 -11.82 -2.84
C VAL A 59 15.21 -10.31 -3.03
N ASP A 60 15.94 -9.64 -2.14
CA ASP A 60 16.31 -8.23 -2.26
C ASP A 60 17.82 -8.13 -2.52
N TYR A 61 18.19 -7.89 -3.78
CA TYR A 61 19.58 -7.82 -4.23
C TYR A 61 20.34 -6.60 -3.69
N ASN A 62 19.66 -5.64 -3.05
CA ASN A 62 20.30 -4.51 -2.36
C ASN A 62 20.66 -4.85 -0.90
N ARG A 63 20.28 -6.03 -0.42
CA ARG A 63 20.53 -6.50 0.94
C ARG A 63 21.46 -7.68 0.95
N THR A 64 22.10 -7.89 2.10
CA THR A 64 22.96 -9.03 2.32
C THR A 64 22.77 -9.63 3.69
N ASP A 65 22.74 -10.97 3.76
CA ASP A 65 22.72 -11.75 5.00
C ASP A 65 21.66 -11.29 6.04
N PRO A 66 20.36 -11.48 5.77
CA PRO A 66 19.76 -12.09 4.58
C PRO A 66 19.54 -11.07 3.44
N ALA A 67 19.66 -11.54 2.20
CA ALA A 67 19.27 -10.83 0.97
C ALA A 67 17.74 -10.79 0.80
N SER A 68 17.02 -10.30 1.81
CA SER A 68 15.56 -10.19 1.82
C SER A 68 15.11 -9.15 2.82
N SER A 69 13.97 -8.51 2.54
CA SER A 69 13.21 -7.69 3.50
C SER A 69 12.10 -8.46 4.21
N PHE A 70 11.89 -9.74 3.87
CA PHE A 70 10.88 -10.60 4.49
C PHE A 70 11.13 -10.76 6.01
N PRO A 71 10.09 -10.71 6.85
CA PRO A 71 10.22 -10.80 8.31
C PRO A 71 10.97 -12.06 8.75
N GLU A 72 11.96 -11.90 9.63
CA GLU A 72 12.76 -12.98 10.21
C GLU A 72 13.34 -13.98 9.19
N MET A 73 13.63 -13.53 7.96
CA MET A 73 14.17 -14.38 6.91
C MET A 73 15.54 -14.96 7.31
N PRO A 74 15.70 -16.30 7.37
CA PRO A 74 16.99 -16.90 7.62
C PRO A 74 17.84 -16.95 6.34
N THR A 75 19.15 -17.14 6.48
CA THR A 75 20.10 -17.27 5.35
C THR A 75 20.15 -18.68 4.73
N TYR A 76 19.11 -19.49 4.95
CA TYR A 76 19.02 -20.88 4.52
C TYR A 76 18.74 -21.05 3.02
N PHE A 77 18.80 -22.30 2.56
CA PHE A 77 18.40 -22.77 1.25
C PHE A 77 16.93 -23.22 1.29
N PHE A 78 16.10 -22.70 0.38
CA PHE A 78 14.67 -22.96 0.31
C PHE A 78 14.31 -23.67 -0.99
N TRP A 79 13.64 -24.81 -0.88
CA TRP A 79 13.14 -25.53 -2.05
C TRP A 79 12.04 -24.77 -2.78
N SER A 80 12.07 -24.83 -4.11
CA SER A 80 10.90 -24.54 -4.96
C SER A 80 10.26 -25.83 -5.47
N SER A 81 9.02 -25.75 -5.96
CA SER A 81 8.33 -26.83 -6.67
C SER A 81 8.82 -27.01 -8.11
N SER A 82 9.69 -26.13 -8.60
CA SER A 82 10.18 -26.17 -9.98
C SER A 82 11.31 -27.19 -10.13
N SER A 83 11.09 -28.21 -10.98
CA SER A 83 12.16 -29.14 -11.39
C SER A 83 13.05 -28.54 -12.47
N VAL A 84 14.30 -28.96 -12.54
CA VAL A 84 15.23 -28.49 -13.59
C VAL A 84 14.87 -29.11 -14.93
N ALA A 85 14.76 -28.29 -15.98
CA ALA A 85 14.52 -28.78 -17.33
C ALA A 85 15.67 -29.70 -17.78
N GLY A 86 15.34 -30.92 -18.22
CA GLY A 86 16.34 -31.91 -18.64
C GLY A 86 16.99 -32.71 -17.51
N SER A 87 16.67 -32.43 -16.23
CA SER A 87 17.13 -33.22 -15.08
C SER A 87 15.97 -33.56 -14.15
N ALA A 88 15.51 -34.81 -14.21
CA ALA A 88 14.43 -35.28 -13.34
C ALA A 88 14.84 -35.40 -11.87
N SER A 89 16.15 -35.54 -11.61
CA SER A 89 16.72 -35.68 -10.27
C SER A 89 16.87 -34.36 -9.53
N ASP A 90 16.79 -33.21 -10.22
CA ASP A 90 17.17 -31.92 -9.64
C ASP A 90 15.97 -30.98 -9.53
N ALA A 91 16.00 -30.11 -8.53
CA ALA A 91 15.03 -29.05 -8.32
C ALA A 91 15.73 -27.72 -8.02
N TRP A 92 15.06 -26.63 -8.35
CA TRP A 92 15.55 -25.29 -8.06
C TRP A 92 15.34 -24.93 -6.59
N TYR A 93 16.29 -24.18 -6.04
CA TYR A 93 16.21 -23.58 -4.72
C TYR A 93 16.65 -22.12 -4.79
N VAL A 94 16.27 -21.35 -3.77
CA VAL A 94 16.81 -20.00 -3.52
C VAL A 94 17.50 -20.02 -2.16
N HIS A 95 18.64 -19.36 -2.03
CA HIS A 95 19.21 -19.06 -0.73
C HIS A 95 19.37 -17.57 -0.54
N PHE A 96 19.28 -17.12 0.72
CA PHE A 96 19.30 -15.70 1.07
C PHE A 96 20.61 -15.27 1.74
N SER A 97 21.63 -16.14 1.78
CA SER A 97 22.98 -15.74 2.22
C SER A 97 23.68 -14.88 1.17
N ARG A 98 24.59 -14.00 1.64
CA ARG A 98 25.28 -12.99 0.83
C ARG A 98 24.26 -12.17 0.03
N HIS A 99 24.33 -12.16 -1.30
CA HIS A 99 23.43 -11.38 -2.18
C HIS A 99 22.18 -12.13 -2.62
N GLY A 100 21.98 -13.34 -2.10
CA GLY A 100 20.94 -14.26 -2.56
C GLY A 100 21.25 -14.85 -3.93
N HIS A 101 21.00 -16.15 -4.12
CA HIS A 101 21.12 -16.78 -5.43
C HIS A 101 20.10 -17.87 -5.66
N VAL A 102 19.80 -18.06 -6.94
CA VAL A 102 19.07 -19.20 -7.49
C VAL A 102 20.06 -20.23 -7.99
N ASN A 103 19.87 -21.48 -7.58
CA ASN A 103 20.65 -22.61 -8.09
C ASN A 103 19.82 -23.90 -7.94
N ASN A 104 20.39 -25.06 -8.27
CA ASN A 104 19.71 -26.34 -8.16
C ASN A 104 20.49 -27.35 -7.32
N TYR A 105 19.75 -28.26 -6.68
CA TYR A 105 20.29 -29.41 -5.96
C TYR A 105 19.56 -30.69 -6.35
N VAL A 106 20.16 -31.84 -6.05
CA VAL A 106 19.49 -33.13 -6.21
C VAL A 106 18.33 -33.22 -5.22
N LYS A 107 17.18 -33.76 -5.65
CA LYS A 107 15.93 -33.85 -4.89
C LYS A 107 16.03 -34.69 -3.60
N THR A 108 17.14 -35.43 -3.44
CA THR A 108 17.46 -36.20 -2.24
C THR A 108 18.15 -35.38 -1.15
N ASP A 109 18.66 -34.18 -1.46
CA ASP A 109 19.26 -33.28 -0.48
C ASP A 109 18.20 -32.65 0.41
N ALA A 110 18.60 -32.24 1.62
CA ALA A 110 17.71 -31.65 2.61
C ALA A 110 17.85 -30.11 2.61
N ASN A 111 16.76 -29.41 2.26
CA ASN A 111 16.68 -27.94 2.30
C ASN A 111 15.38 -27.50 2.99
N TYR A 112 15.33 -26.24 3.40
CA TYR A 112 14.19 -25.65 4.12
C TYR A 112 13.02 -25.42 3.19
N VAL A 113 11.85 -25.20 3.79
CA VAL A 113 10.59 -24.98 3.08
C VAL A 113 9.88 -23.78 3.70
N ARG A 114 9.31 -22.93 2.84
CA ARG A 114 8.35 -21.90 3.21
C ARG A 114 7.22 -21.98 2.20
N CYS A 115 6.09 -22.52 2.60
CA CYS A 115 4.95 -22.70 1.72
C CYS A 115 4.29 -21.35 1.43
N VAL A 116 3.58 -21.33 0.31
CA VAL A 116 2.84 -20.18 -0.17
C VAL A 116 1.41 -20.61 -0.53
N ARG A 117 0.45 -19.69 -0.42
CA ARG A 117 -0.91 -19.83 -0.95
C ARG A 117 -1.35 -18.52 -1.61
N GLY A 118 -2.47 -18.57 -2.34
CA GLY A 118 -3.01 -17.41 -3.06
C GLY A 118 -2.38 -17.19 -4.44
N GLY A 119 -2.45 -15.94 -4.92
CA GLY A 119 -1.92 -15.52 -6.22
C GLY A 119 -2.92 -15.51 -7.39
N SER A 120 -4.23 -15.69 -7.18
CA SER A 120 -5.21 -15.30 -8.20
C SER A 120 -5.43 -13.80 -8.12
N LYS A 121 -5.36 -13.11 -9.28
CA LYS A 121 -5.70 -11.68 -9.37
C LYS A 121 -7.04 -11.38 -8.71
N ASP A 122 -8.02 -12.28 -8.88
CA ASP A 122 -9.34 -12.16 -8.30
C ASP A 122 -9.33 -12.16 -6.76
N ALA A 123 -8.46 -12.94 -6.10
CA ALA A 123 -8.38 -12.96 -4.63
C ALA A 123 -7.63 -11.75 -4.09
N ALA A 124 -6.59 -11.28 -4.79
CA ALA A 124 -5.89 -10.04 -4.44
C ALA A 124 -6.79 -8.81 -4.65
N GLU A 125 -7.53 -8.77 -5.76
CA GLU A 125 -8.51 -7.72 -6.05
C GLU A 125 -9.69 -7.78 -5.08
N GLN A 126 -10.22 -8.97 -4.75
CA GLN A 126 -11.26 -9.11 -3.72
C GLN A 126 -10.75 -8.69 -2.35
N ARG A 127 -9.53 -9.06 -1.95
CA ARG A 127 -8.97 -8.64 -0.66
C ARG A 127 -8.63 -7.16 -0.61
N GLU A 128 -8.17 -6.56 -1.71
CA GLU A 128 -7.99 -5.11 -1.82
C GLU A 128 -9.36 -4.40 -1.81
N GLN A 129 -10.38 -4.97 -2.46
CA GLN A 129 -11.76 -4.47 -2.39
C GLN A 129 -12.36 -4.65 -1.00
N GLU A 130 -12.03 -5.71 -0.27
CA GLU A 130 -12.45 -5.94 1.11
C GLU A 130 -11.70 -5.03 2.07
N ARG A 131 -10.40 -4.76 1.84
CA ARG A 131 -9.60 -3.77 2.57
C ARG A 131 -10.14 -2.38 2.31
N HIS A 132 -10.43 -2.02 1.06
CA HIS A 132 -11.10 -0.79 0.70
C HIS A 132 -12.50 -0.74 1.31
N SER A 133 -13.28 -1.82 1.28
CA SER A 133 -14.59 -1.90 1.92
C SER A 133 -14.52 -1.83 3.44
N ARG A 134 -13.43 -2.30 4.07
CA ARG A 134 -13.19 -2.26 5.51
C ARG A 134 -12.73 -0.87 5.93
N ALA A 135 -11.83 -0.26 5.18
CA ALA A 135 -11.47 1.15 5.29
C ALA A 135 -12.71 2.04 5.10
N MET A 136 -13.59 1.72 4.15
CA MET A 136 -14.89 2.40 3.98
C MET A 136 -15.90 2.17 5.12
N ARG A 137 -15.64 1.21 6.03
CA ARG A 137 -16.42 1.00 7.28
C ARG A 137 -15.77 1.69 8.48
N GLU A 138 -14.57 2.26 8.34
CA GLU A 138 -13.95 3.09 9.38
C GLU A 138 -14.70 4.42 9.48
N PRO A 139 -15.09 4.84 10.69
CA PRO A 139 -15.73 6.14 10.89
C PRO A 139 -14.85 7.26 10.33
N GLY A 140 -15.38 8.04 9.38
CA GLY A 140 -14.71 9.22 8.79
C GLY A 140 -13.93 9.01 7.48
N HIS A 141 -13.74 7.76 7.01
CA HIS A 141 -12.98 7.50 5.78
C HIS A 141 -13.75 7.89 4.49
N VAL A 142 -15.07 7.68 4.49
CA VAL A 142 -15.96 8.06 3.37
C VAL A 142 -15.98 9.58 3.19
N GLU A 143 -15.99 10.33 4.29
CA GLU A 143 -15.93 11.79 4.32
C GLU A 143 -14.55 12.31 3.88
N ARG A 144 -13.44 11.66 4.27
CA ARG A 144 -12.08 11.95 3.76
C ARG A 144 -11.98 11.79 2.24
N ILE A 145 -12.52 10.71 1.66
CA ILE A 145 -12.55 10.49 0.21
C ILE A 145 -13.47 11.51 -0.49
N ARG A 146 -14.62 11.84 0.09
CA ARG A 146 -15.52 12.88 -0.43
C ARG A 146 -14.84 14.25 -0.50
N CYS A 147 -14.05 14.61 0.51
CA CYS A 147 -13.26 15.84 0.51
C CYS A 147 -12.14 15.84 -0.53
N ALA A 148 -11.39 14.73 -0.67
CA ALA A 148 -10.33 14.61 -1.68
C ALA A 148 -10.88 14.66 -3.12
N VAL A 149 -12.02 14.00 -3.37
CA VAL A 149 -12.70 14.02 -4.67
C VAL A 149 -13.28 15.41 -4.96
N ALA A 150 -13.85 16.08 -3.94
CA ALA A 150 -14.29 17.47 -4.09
C ALA A 150 -13.11 18.40 -4.43
N PHE A 151 -11.96 18.22 -3.78
CA PHE A 151 -10.76 19.01 -4.02
C PHE A 151 -10.17 18.84 -5.42
N GLU A 152 -10.09 17.62 -5.94
CA GLU A 152 -9.65 17.35 -7.32
C GLU A 152 -10.67 17.86 -8.36
N ALA A 153 -11.97 17.75 -8.06
CA ALA A 153 -13.01 18.37 -8.89
C ALA A 153 -12.89 19.90 -8.94
N LEU A 154 -12.56 20.53 -7.81
CA LEU A 154 -12.29 21.97 -7.70
C LEU A 154 -11.08 22.41 -8.51
N LYS A 155 -9.94 21.70 -8.42
CA LYS A 155 -8.75 21.98 -9.24
C LYS A 155 -9.05 21.90 -10.74
N ALA A 156 -9.87 20.94 -11.16
CA ALA A 156 -10.22 20.75 -12.56
C ALA A 156 -11.20 21.83 -13.09
N TRP A 157 -11.98 22.45 -12.22
CA TRP A 157 -12.98 23.46 -12.55
C TRP A 157 -12.45 24.89 -12.44
N LEU A 158 -11.53 25.15 -11.50
CA LEU A 158 -10.91 26.46 -11.25
C LEU A 158 -10.53 27.25 -12.51
N PRO A 159 -9.87 26.65 -13.53
CA PRO A 159 -9.46 27.36 -14.73
C PRO A 159 -10.61 27.80 -15.67
N LYS A 160 -11.83 27.31 -15.43
CA LYS A 160 -12.98 27.46 -16.33
C LYS A 160 -14.08 28.37 -15.78
N MET A 161 -13.91 28.91 -14.57
CA MET A 161 -14.95 29.62 -13.84
C MET A 161 -14.86 31.13 -14.01
N THR A 162 -16.00 31.82 -13.90
CA THR A 162 -16.07 33.29 -13.94
C THR A 162 -16.01 33.88 -12.54
N SER A 163 -15.67 35.17 -12.39
CA SER A 163 -15.39 35.81 -11.09
C SER A 163 -16.57 35.81 -10.12
N ALA A 164 -17.82 35.68 -10.59
CA ALA A 164 -19.01 35.63 -9.73
C ALA A 164 -19.26 34.22 -9.13
N ASP A 165 -18.66 33.17 -9.72
CA ASP A 165 -18.83 31.79 -9.27
C ASP A 165 -17.83 31.40 -8.17
N TYR A 166 -16.74 32.17 -8.02
CA TYR A 166 -15.63 31.89 -7.11
C TYR A 166 -16.01 32.06 -5.62
N THR A 167 -16.61 33.19 -5.26
CA THR A 167 -16.95 33.51 -3.85
C THR A 167 -17.95 32.52 -3.26
N ARG A 168 -19.00 32.18 -4.02
CA ARG A 168 -20.07 31.28 -3.58
C ARG A 168 -19.61 29.84 -3.41
N GLN A 169 -18.59 29.41 -4.17
CA GLN A 169 -18.05 28.06 -4.06
C GLN A 169 -17.00 27.94 -2.96
N ILE A 170 -16.19 28.98 -2.70
CA ILE A 170 -15.33 29.04 -1.51
C ILE A 170 -16.18 28.96 -0.23
N GLU A 171 -17.31 29.67 -0.19
CA GLU A 171 -18.28 29.59 0.92
C GLU A 171 -18.85 28.18 1.10
N LEU A 172 -19.23 27.48 0.02
CA LEU A 172 -19.72 26.09 0.10
C LEU A 172 -18.64 25.10 0.57
N CYS A 173 -17.39 25.26 0.12
CA CYS A 173 -16.28 24.44 0.60
C CYS A 173 -15.97 24.70 2.08
N TRP A 174 -16.15 25.95 2.51
CA TRP A 174 -15.98 26.37 3.89
C TRP A 174 -17.09 25.84 4.80
N GLU A 175 -18.36 25.89 4.36
CA GLU A 175 -19.49 25.31 5.10
C GLU A 175 -19.31 23.79 5.30
N LEU A 176 -18.87 23.06 4.27
CA LEU A 176 -18.57 21.63 4.38
C LEU A 176 -17.40 21.34 5.33
N ALA A 177 -16.38 22.22 5.38
CA ALA A 177 -15.26 22.10 6.30
C ALA A 177 -15.67 22.38 7.75
N GLU A 178 -16.54 23.37 7.99
CA GLU A 178 -17.06 23.69 9.33
C GLU A 178 -18.00 22.60 9.87
N GLU A 179 -18.83 21.98 9.02
CA GLU A 179 -19.63 20.80 9.39
C GLU A 179 -18.74 19.63 9.81
N PHE A 180 -17.62 19.41 9.11
CA PHE A 180 -16.64 18.38 9.45
C PHE A 180 -15.91 18.67 10.77
N ILE A 181 -15.51 19.93 11.02
CA ILE A 181 -14.90 20.35 12.28
C ILE A 181 -15.89 20.21 13.45
N ALA A 182 -17.15 20.55 13.25
CA ALA A 182 -18.20 20.38 14.26
C ALA A 182 -18.40 18.90 14.64
N TRP A 183 -18.32 18.00 13.66
CA TRP A 183 -18.36 16.54 13.88
C TRP A 183 -17.17 16.03 14.71
N ILE A 184 -15.94 16.43 14.39
CA ILE A 184 -14.74 16.06 15.18
C ILE A 184 -14.89 16.48 16.65
N ASN A 185 -15.52 17.63 16.90
CA ASN A 185 -15.68 18.17 18.24
C ASN A 185 -16.93 17.64 18.99
N THR A 186 -17.76 16.78 18.37
CA THR A 186 -18.96 16.19 19.00
C THR A 186 -18.83 14.70 19.32
N ASP A 187 -17.80 14.01 18.83
CA ASP A 187 -17.58 12.59 19.10
C ASP A 187 -16.53 12.41 20.21
N ASP A 188 -17.00 12.18 21.45
CA ASP A 188 -16.18 11.94 22.67
C ASP A 188 -15.38 10.61 22.62
N ALA A 189 -15.30 9.95 21.46
CA ALA A 189 -14.83 8.57 21.29
C ALA A 189 -13.57 8.41 20.41
N LEU A 190 -12.84 9.49 20.13
CA LEU A 190 -11.56 9.40 19.42
C LEU A 190 -10.44 9.08 20.40
N GLU A 191 -9.68 8.02 20.12
CA GLU A 191 -8.46 7.70 20.87
C GLU A 191 -7.43 8.84 20.70
N PRO A 192 -6.51 9.05 21.66
CA PRO A 192 -5.59 10.19 21.64
C PRO A 192 -4.73 10.33 20.38
N ASP A 193 -4.37 9.21 19.75
CA ASP A 193 -3.57 9.20 18.52
C ASP A 193 -4.41 9.63 17.30
N ASP A 194 -5.68 9.23 17.24
CA ASP A 194 -6.62 9.63 16.18
C ASP A 194 -6.96 11.13 16.28
N LEU A 195 -7.03 11.67 17.50
CA LEU A 195 -7.19 13.11 17.74
C LEU A 195 -5.99 13.92 17.23
N LEU A 196 -4.77 13.41 17.39
CA LEU A 196 -3.56 14.10 16.93
C LEU A 196 -3.51 14.14 15.40
N GLU A 197 -3.82 13.03 14.73
CA GLU A 197 -3.89 12.97 13.26
C GLU A 197 -5.01 13.89 12.73
N ALA A 198 -6.19 13.87 13.34
CA ALA A 198 -7.30 14.75 12.97
C ALA A 198 -6.96 16.24 13.17
N GLN A 199 -6.18 16.59 14.19
CA GLN A 199 -5.69 17.95 14.41
C GLN A 199 -4.67 18.38 13.35
N GLN A 200 -3.78 17.48 12.94
CA GLN A 200 -2.80 17.74 11.88
C GLN A 200 -3.51 17.98 10.53
N ASP A 201 -4.50 17.14 10.20
CA ASP A 201 -5.31 17.30 9.00
C ASP A 201 -6.10 18.62 9.00
N ARG A 202 -6.70 18.98 10.14
CA ARG A 202 -7.37 20.27 10.31
C ARG A 202 -6.43 21.44 10.03
N ASN A 203 -5.22 21.39 10.56
CA ASN A 203 -4.21 22.44 10.36
C ASN A 203 -3.79 22.53 8.89
N TYR A 204 -3.62 21.38 8.21
CA TYR A 204 -3.30 21.35 6.78
C TYR A 204 -4.42 21.98 5.93
N MET A 205 -5.67 21.63 6.19
CA MET A 205 -6.82 22.17 5.46
C MET A 205 -6.97 23.69 5.66
N HIS A 206 -6.71 24.21 6.86
CA HIS A 206 -6.70 25.66 7.10
C HIS A 206 -5.56 26.37 6.35
N ALA A 207 -4.36 25.78 6.30
CA ALA A 207 -3.23 26.34 5.58
C ALA A 207 -3.51 26.44 4.06
N GLU A 208 -4.03 25.37 3.46
CA GLU A 208 -4.39 25.35 2.03
C GLU A 208 -5.52 26.37 1.70
N ARG A 209 -6.47 26.55 2.61
CA ARG A 209 -7.51 27.60 2.48
C ARG A 209 -6.88 28.99 2.47
N ASP A 210 -5.96 29.26 3.40
CA ASP A 210 -5.34 30.58 3.53
C ASP A 210 -4.52 30.91 2.28
N ASP A 211 -3.83 29.93 1.71
CA ASP A 211 -3.13 30.07 0.42
C ASP A 211 -4.09 30.35 -0.73
N ALA A 212 -5.24 29.66 -0.79
CA ALA A 212 -6.25 29.91 -1.81
C ALA A 212 -6.89 31.30 -1.70
N LEU A 213 -7.15 31.78 -0.48
CA LEU A 213 -7.67 33.13 -0.24
C LEU A 213 -6.65 34.20 -0.67
N ALA A 214 -5.37 34.02 -0.33
CA ALA A 214 -4.30 34.93 -0.74
C ALA A 214 -4.18 35.01 -2.27
N GLU A 215 -4.36 33.89 -2.97
CA GLU A 215 -4.37 33.85 -4.43
C GLU A 215 -5.57 34.61 -5.02
N VAL A 216 -6.75 34.48 -4.41
CA VAL A 216 -7.94 35.24 -4.82
C VAL A 216 -7.72 36.74 -4.63
N GLU A 217 -7.23 37.18 -3.47
CA GLU A 217 -6.92 38.59 -3.20
C GLU A 217 -5.93 39.17 -4.24
N ARG A 218 -4.90 38.37 -4.59
CA ARG A 218 -3.93 38.74 -5.63
C ARG A 218 -4.60 38.94 -6.99
N LEU A 219 -5.47 38.02 -7.39
CA LEU A 219 -6.17 38.07 -8.67
C LEU A 219 -7.17 39.25 -8.70
N GLU A 220 -7.86 39.54 -7.61
CA GLU A 220 -8.75 40.69 -7.51
C GLU A 220 -7.99 42.01 -7.65
N ALA A 221 -6.81 42.13 -7.02
CA ALA A 221 -5.95 43.29 -7.15
C ALA A 221 -5.45 43.48 -8.60
N GLU A 222 -5.09 42.38 -9.27
CA GLU A 222 -4.67 42.39 -10.67
C GLU A 222 -5.81 42.84 -11.60
N VAL A 223 -7.01 42.29 -11.41
CA VAL A 223 -8.20 42.67 -12.19
C VAL A 223 -8.53 44.15 -11.99
N LYS A 224 -8.42 44.66 -10.75
CA LYS A 224 -8.62 46.07 -10.46
C LYS A 224 -7.61 46.94 -11.21
N ARG A 225 -6.31 46.58 -11.18
CA ARG A 225 -5.25 47.29 -11.91
C ARG A 225 -5.55 47.35 -13.40
N LEU A 226 -5.90 46.21 -14.02
CA LEU A 226 -6.21 46.13 -15.45
C LEU A 226 -7.41 46.98 -15.84
N LYS A 227 -8.44 47.08 -14.98
CA LYS A 227 -9.60 47.95 -15.21
C LYS A 227 -9.22 49.43 -15.18
N GLU A 228 -8.37 49.84 -14.24
CA GLU A 228 -7.87 51.22 -14.14
C GLU A 228 -6.99 51.59 -15.36
N GLU A 229 -6.09 50.69 -15.78
CA GLU A 229 -5.28 50.86 -17.00
C GLU A 229 -6.14 50.97 -18.27
N ALA A 230 -7.19 50.15 -18.38
CA ALA A 230 -8.11 50.20 -19.51
C ALA A 230 -8.91 51.51 -19.54
N ALA A 231 -9.33 52.03 -18.38
CA ALA A 231 -10.03 53.30 -18.27
C ALA A 231 -9.13 54.53 -18.52
N ALA A 232 -7.81 54.39 -18.37
CA ALA A 232 -6.83 55.45 -18.60
C ALA A 232 -6.34 55.54 -20.06
N LYS A 233 -6.68 54.58 -20.93
CA LYS A 233 -6.42 54.68 -22.37
C LYS A 233 -7.49 55.56 -23.04
N PRO A 234 -7.10 56.68 -23.71
CA PRO A 234 -8.02 57.59 -24.38
C PRO A 234 -8.68 56.98 -25.62
#